data_AF-A0A940W0E9-F1
#
_entry.id   AF-A0A940W0E9-F1
#
_cell.length_a   1.000
_cell.length_b   1.000
_cell.length_c   1.000
_cell.angle_alpha   90.00
_cell.angle_beta   90.00
_cell.angle_gamma   90.00
#
_symmetry.space_group_name_H-M   'P 1'
#
loop_
_entity.id
_entity.type
_entity.pdbx_description
1 polymer ?
#
loop_
_entity_poly.entity_id
_entity_poly.type
_entity_poly.pdbx_seq_one_letter_code
_entity_poly.pdbx_strand_id
1 'polypeptide(L)'
;VTSIRGLTPARKGAYTEVAVQLEIQTSTEGLALLLADIARQQKILHVRKLTANVGTFYAPTMQQRKEVVSVSMVVAGLSTAPADEKAGGGEE
;
A
#
# COMPACT_ATOMS: atom_id res chain seq x y z
N VAL A 1 -7.43 -3.66 -9.54
CA VAL A 1 -7.18 -3.79 -8.09
C VAL A 1 -8.28 -4.66 -7.51
N THR A 2 -7.93 -5.65 -6.70
CA THR A 2 -8.88 -6.63 -6.18
C THR A 2 -9.45 -6.19 -4.83
N SER A 3 -8.62 -5.54 -3.99
CA SER A 3 -9.07 -4.92 -2.73
C SER A 3 -8.12 -3.82 -2.27
N ILE A 4 -8.66 -2.82 -1.58
CA ILE A 4 -7.91 -1.75 -0.89
C ILE A 4 -8.51 -1.61 0.51
N ARG A 5 -7.67 -1.73 1.54
CA ARG A 5 -8.08 -1.60 2.95
C ARG A 5 -7.15 -0.62 3.68
N GLY A 6 -7.73 0.43 4.26
CA GLY A 6 -7.00 1.28 5.20
C GLY A 6 -6.68 0.53 6.49
N LEU A 7 -5.46 0.69 6.98
CA LEU A 7 -5.04 0.20 8.29
C LEU A 7 -5.20 1.32 9.33
N THR A 8 -5.36 0.93 10.60
CA THR A 8 -5.42 1.89 11.71
C THR A 8 -4.16 2.76 11.72
N PRO A 9 -4.28 4.10 11.66
CA PRO A 9 -3.14 4.98 11.69
C PRO A 9 -2.34 4.83 12.99
N ALA A 10 -1.02 4.97 12.91
CA ALA A 10 -0.12 4.85 14.06
C ALA A 10 0.66 6.15 14.27
N ARG A 11 0.67 6.68 15.51
CA ARG A 11 1.50 7.85 15.85
C ARG A 11 2.98 7.49 15.84
N LYS A 12 3.81 8.31 15.20
CA LYS A 12 5.27 8.25 15.17
C LYS A 12 5.85 9.63 15.46
N GLY A 13 5.91 9.98 16.75
CA GLY A 13 6.32 11.31 17.20
C GLY A 13 5.34 12.38 16.70
N ALA A 14 5.85 13.40 15.99
CA ALA A 14 5.06 14.49 15.43
C ALA A 14 4.23 14.10 14.18
N TYR A 15 4.36 12.87 13.70
CA TYR A 15 3.71 12.38 12.49
C TYR A 15 2.74 11.24 12.80
N THR A 16 1.74 11.08 11.94
CA THR A 16 0.87 9.91 11.90
C THR A 16 1.22 9.09 10.66
N GLU A 17 1.60 7.84 10.86
CA GLU A 17 1.77 6.87 9.79
C GLU A 17 0.40 6.35 9.37
N VAL A 18 0.05 6.59 8.12
CA VAL A 18 -1.16 6.06 7.48
C VAL A 18 -0.72 4.95 6.54
N ALA A 19 -1.28 3.76 6.73
CA ALA A 19 -0.94 2.60 5.92
C ALA A 19 -2.18 2.02 5.23
N VAL A 20 -1.98 1.48 4.03
CA VAL A 20 -3.01 0.85 3.23
C VAL A 20 -2.52 -0.52 2.79
N GLN A 21 -3.35 -1.53 3.00
CA GLN A 21 -3.17 -2.85 2.43
C GLN A 21 -3.84 -2.92 1.06
N LEU A 22 -3.07 -3.32 0.05
CA LEU A 22 -3.48 -3.48 -1.33
C LEU A 22 -3.42 -4.95 -1.71
N GLU A 23 -4.50 -5.46 -2.29
CA GLU A 23 -4.53 -6.78 -2.91
C GLU A 23 -4.81 -6.62 -4.39
N ILE A 24 -3.88 -7.10 -5.23
CA ILE A 24 -3.96 -6.96 -6.67
C ILE A 24 -3.61 -8.28 -7.35
N GLN A 25 -4.24 -8.53 -8.49
CA GLN A 25 -3.78 -9.50 -9.46
C GLN A 25 -3.24 -8.75 -10.66
N THR A 26 -1.99 -9.02 -11.03
CA THR A 26 -1.27 -8.32 -12.10
C THR A 26 -0.30 -9.27 -12.81
N SER A 27 0.41 -8.82 -13.84
CA SER A 27 1.56 -9.55 -14.39
C SER A 27 2.84 -9.18 -13.62
N THR A 28 3.91 -9.96 -13.78
CA THR A 28 5.23 -9.59 -13.23
C THR A 28 5.68 -8.20 -13.69
N GLU A 29 5.48 -7.87 -14.97
CA GLU A 29 5.76 -6.55 -15.52
C GLU A 29 4.90 -5.46 -14.84
N GLY A 30 3.60 -5.70 -14.68
CA GLY A 30 2.71 -4.75 -14.03
C GLY A 30 3.06 -4.51 -12.56
N LEU A 31 3.53 -5.55 -11.84
CA LEU A 31 4.07 -5.38 -10.49
C LEU A 31 5.35 -4.55 -10.48
N ALA A 32 6.27 -4.78 -11.43
CA ALA A 32 7.53 -4.04 -11.51
C ALA A 32 7.28 -2.54 -11.75
N LEU A 33 6.37 -2.19 -12.66
CA LEU A 33 5.98 -0.81 -12.92
C LEU A 33 5.38 -0.16 -11.66
N LEU A 34 4.47 -0.85 -10.96
CA LEU A 34 3.87 -0.34 -9.74
C LEU A 34 4.91 -0.07 -8.64
N LEU A 35 5.85 -0.99 -8.42
CA LEU A 35 6.91 -0.82 -7.44
C LEU A 35 7.86 0.32 -7.83
N ALA A 36 8.16 0.47 -9.11
CA ALA A 36 8.95 1.59 -9.61
C ALA A 36 8.25 2.93 -9.36
N ASP A 37 6.93 3.01 -9.57
CA ASP A 37 6.15 4.22 -9.32
C ASP A 37 6.15 4.60 -7.83
N ILE A 38 5.96 3.62 -6.94
CA ILE A 38 6.04 3.83 -5.49
C ILE A 38 7.47 4.26 -5.10
N ALA A 39 8.50 3.64 -5.68
CA ALA A 39 9.88 3.98 -5.42
C ALA A 39 10.23 5.42 -5.83
N ARG A 40 9.56 6.00 -6.84
CA ARG A 40 9.73 7.42 -7.20
C ARG A 40 9.11 8.37 -6.18
N GLN A 41 8.22 7.89 -5.31
CA GLN A 41 7.56 8.66 -4.25
C GLN A 41 8.12 8.36 -2.85
N GLN A 42 9.36 7.86 -2.75
CA GLN A 42 9.98 7.42 -1.49
C GLN A 42 10.03 8.45 -0.35
N LYS A 43 9.89 9.75 -0.65
CA LYS A 43 9.78 10.78 0.40
C LYS A 43 8.44 10.74 1.15
N ILE A 44 7.43 10.12 0.54
CA ILE A 44 6.03 10.15 0.99
C ILE A 44 5.52 8.72 1.23
N LEU A 45 5.90 7.76 0.39
CA LEU A 45 5.41 6.38 0.43
C LEU A 45 6.53 5.38 0.62
N HIS A 46 6.29 4.42 1.51
CA HIS A 46 7.17 3.29 1.79
C HIS A 46 6.41 1.97 1.72
N VAL A 47 6.96 0.99 1.01
CA VAL A 47 6.46 -0.38 1.04
C VAL A 47 6.94 -1.03 2.34
N ARG A 48 6.00 -1.40 3.22
CA ARG A 48 6.30 -2.04 4.52
C ARG A 48 6.32 -3.55 4.45
N LYS A 49 5.38 -4.12 3.70
CA LYS A 49 5.23 -5.55 3.48
C LYS A 49 4.85 -5.78 2.03
N LEU A 50 5.45 -6.79 1.41
CA LEU A 50 5.13 -7.22 0.07
C LEU A 50 5.18 -8.74 0.03
N THR A 51 4.09 -9.35 -0.38
CA THR A 51 4.00 -10.78 -0.69
C THR A 51 3.45 -10.91 -2.09
N ALA A 52 4.19 -11.59 -2.97
CA ALA A 52 3.80 -11.83 -4.34
C ALA A 52 3.84 -13.33 -4.61
N ASN A 53 2.71 -13.88 -5.04
CA ASN A 53 2.56 -15.28 -5.38
C ASN A 53 2.25 -15.39 -6.88
N VAL A 54 3.15 -16.04 -7.61
CA VAL A 54 2.97 -16.30 -9.04
C VAL A 54 2.10 -17.54 -9.20
N GLY A 55 0.99 -17.39 -9.90
CA GLY A 55 0.09 -18.48 -10.28
C GLY A 55 -0.06 -18.52 -11.80
N THR A 56 -0.43 -19.70 -12.31
CA THR A 56 -0.91 -19.84 -13.69
C THR A 56 -2.40 -20.06 -13.64
N PHE A 57 -3.17 -19.18 -14.28
CA PHE A 57 -4.62 -19.35 -14.39
C PHE A 57 -4.95 -19.99 -15.73
N TYR A 58 -5.70 -21.10 -15.72
CA TYR A 58 -6.33 -21.64 -16.92
C TYR A 58 -7.58 -20.81 -17.21
N ALA A 59 -7.54 -19.97 -18.25
CA ALA A 59 -8.76 -19.46 -18.84
C ALA A 59 -9.26 -20.54 -19.82
N PRO A 60 -10.43 -21.17 -19.61
CA PRO A 60 -10.90 -22.30 -20.44
C PRO A 60 -11.11 -21.93 -21.92
N THR A 61 -11.10 -20.63 -22.25
CA THR A 61 -11.24 -20.11 -23.62
C THR A 61 -9.94 -19.62 -24.25
N MET A 62 -8.81 -19.61 -23.53
CA MET A 62 -7.52 -19.19 -24.07
C MET A 62 -6.49 -20.31 -23.92
N GLN A 63 -6.03 -20.85 -25.03
CA GLN A 63 -4.94 -21.85 -25.10
C GLN A 63 -3.58 -21.33 -24.60
N GLN A 64 -3.50 -20.08 -24.10
CA GLN A 64 -2.30 -19.50 -23.52
C GLN A 64 -2.40 -19.45 -21.98
N ARG A 65 -1.44 -20.08 -21.31
CA ARG A 65 -1.20 -19.86 -19.88
C ARG A 65 -0.82 -18.40 -19.68
N LYS A 66 -1.72 -17.62 -19.09
CA LYS A 66 -1.40 -16.26 -18.65
C LYS A 66 -0.88 -16.33 -17.23
N GLU A 67 0.37 -15.90 -17.04
CA GLU A 67 0.95 -15.71 -15.71
C GLU A 67 0.17 -14.62 -14.98
N VAL A 68 -0.25 -14.92 -13.75
CA VAL A 68 -0.92 -13.96 -12.88
C VAL A 68 -0.19 -13.95 -11.55
N VAL A 69 0.26 -12.78 -11.13
CA VAL A 69 0.88 -12.52 -9.84
C VAL A 69 -0.19 -11.95 -8.91
N SER A 70 -0.51 -12.72 -7.87
CA SER A 70 -1.35 -12.25 -6.76
C SER A 70 -0.44 -11.56 -5.74
N VAL A 71 -0.70 -10.29 -5.48
CA VAL A 71 0.15 -9.45 -4.65
C VAL A 71 -0.66 -8.90 -3.48
N SER A 72 -0.12 -9.06 -2.28
CA SER A 72 -0.57 -8.38 -1.07
C SER A 72 0.55 -7.46 -0.61
N MET A 73 0.28 -6.15 -0.52
CA MET A 73 1.28 -5.18 -0.10
C MET A 73 0.71 -4.17 0.89
N VAL A 74 1.56 -3.70 1.81
CA VAL A 74 1.24 -2.59 2.71
C VAL A 74 2.09 -1.40 2.30
N VAL A 75 1.46 -0.31 1.92
CA VAL A 75 2.11 0.97 1.60
C VAL A 75 1.77 1.95 2.71
N ALA A 76 2.79 2.59 3.28
CA ALA A 76 2.64 3.55 4.36
C ALA A 76 3.21 4.91 3.98
N GLY A 77 2.54 5.98 4.40
CA GLY A 77 3.06 7.33 4.30
C GLY A 77 2.97 8.08 5.63
N LEU A 78 3.78 9.12 5.76
CA LEU A 78 3.74 10.03 6.90
C LEU A 78 2.81 11.19 6.59
N SER A 79 1.85 11.43 7.48
CA SER A 79 1.05 12.65 7.53
C SER A 79 1.43 13.42 8.79
N THR A 80 1.33 14.75 8.77
CA THR A 80 1.42 15.54 10.02
C THR A 80 0.34 15.03 10.98
N ALA A 81 0.72 14.68 12.20
CA ALA A 81 -0.28 14.27 13.17
C ALA A 81 -1.27 15.44 13.37
N PRO A 82 -2.60 15.20 13.39
CA PRO A 82 -3.51 16.22 13.88
C PRO A 82 -3.01 16.59 15.28
N ALA A 83 -2.76 17.88 15.49
CA ALA A 83 -2.45 18.39 16.81
C ALA A 83 -3.51 17.82 17.75
N ASP A 84 -3.08 17.19 18.85
CA ASP A 84 -4.00 16.89 19.94
C ASP A 84 -4.63 18.24 20.31
N GLU A 85 -5.90 18.44 19.94
CA GLU A 85 -6.69 19.63 20.29
C GLU A 85 -7.06 19.53 21.79
N LYS A 86 -6.04 19.31 22.61
CA LYS A 86 -6.03 19.24 24.07
C LYS A 86 -4.88 20.09 24.62
N ALA A 87 -4.82 21.32 24.15
CA ALA A 87 -4.50 22.47 24.98
C ALA A 87 -5.72 23.39 24.83
N GLY A 88 -6.85 23.15 25.52
CA GLY A 88 -6.91 23.21 26.98
C GLY A 88 -6.68 24.67 27.37
N GLY A 89 -7.76 25.48 27.32
CA GLY A 89 -7.74 26.89 27.62
C GLY A 89 -7.43 27.21 29.10
N GLY A 90 -7.23 28.49 29.35
CA GLY A 90 -6.84 29.09 30.62
C GLY A 90 -5.45 29.71 30.49
N GLU A 91 -5.18 30.94 30.90
CA GLU A 91 -5.96 32.05 31.43
C GLU A 91 -4.94 33.22 31.46
N GLU A 92 -5.43 34.43 31.18
CA GLU A 92 -4.84 35.74 31.54
C GLU A 92 -3.54 36.23 30.84
#